data_AF-A0A3B9H7W8-F1
#
_entry.id   AF-A0A3B9H7W8-F1
#
_cell.length_a   1.000
_cell.length_b   1.000
_cell.length_c   1.000
_cell.angle_alpha   90.00
_cell.angle_beta   90.00
_cell.angle_gamma   90.00
#
_symmetry.space_group_name_H-M   'P 1'
#
loop_
_entity.id
_entity.type
_entity.pdbx_description
1 polymer ?
#
loop_
_entity_poly.entity_id
_entity_poly.type
_entity_poly.pdbx_seq_one_letter_code
_entity_poly.pdbx_strand_id
1 'polypeptide(L)'
;MEYMIGNKGHTVWGILIGLVLPFSILMLIYSLFYFNEMPMSDSLMSNVAIFGIAANMIPTKYYSKRKRDYTARGVMAITMVLVLLWVIQFMLD
;
A
#
# COMPACT_ATOMS: atom_id res chain seq x y z
N MET A 1 27.53 -14.82 -11.65
CA MET A 1 26.64 -14.42 -10.53
C MET A 1 27.01 -13.01 -10.14
N GLU A 2 26.63 -12.05 -10.98
CA GLU A 2 27.17 -10.70 -10.95
C GLU A 2 26.09 -9.72 -10.48
N TYR A 3 26.51 -8.78 -9.63
CA TYR A 3 25.80 -7.61 -9.10
C TYR A 3 24.79 -7.82 -7.96
N MET A 4 25.33 -8.18 -6.79
CA MET A 4 24.84 -7.69 -5.49
C MET A 4 25.39 -6.28 -5.19
N ILE A 5 25.26 -5.33 -6.12
CA ILE A 5 25.35 -3.92 -5.78
C ILE A 5 23.92 -3.48 -5.48
N GLY A 6 23.57 -3.50 -4.20
CA GLY A 6 22.26 -3.11 -3.69
C GLY A 6 21.94 -1.67 -4.09
N ASN A 7 21.18 -1.51 -5.17
CA ASN A 7 20.73 -0.20 -5.60
C ASN A 7 19.56 0.24 -4.70
N LYS A 8 19.90 0.90 -3.58
CA LYS A 8 18.96 1.44 -2.58
C LYS A 8 17.77 2.19 -3.23
N GLY A 9 17.99 2.81 -4.39
CA GLY A 9 16.94 3.51 -5.14
C GLY A 9 15.76 2.64 -5.55
N HIS A 10 15.97 1.35 -5.88
CA HIS A 10 14.86 0.46 -6.23
C HIS A 10 14.00 0.07 -5.03
N THR A 11 14.59 -0.01 -3.83
CA THR A 11 13.87 -0.25 -2.58
C THR A 11 13.03 0.97 -2.21
N VAL A 12 13.61 2.18 -2.30
CA VAL A 12 12.88 3.43 -2.07
C VAL A 12 11.69 3.56 -3.01
N TRP A 13 11.88 3.23 -4.30
CA TRP A 13 10.76 3.17 -5.24
C TRP A 13 9.67 2.19 -4.83
N GLY A 14 10.04 1.03 -4.30
CA GLY A 14 9.09 0.06 -3.76
C GLY A 14 8.28 0.61 -2.59
N ILE A 15 8.95 1.31 -1.66
CA ILE A 15 8.30 1.96 -0.51
C ILE A 15 7.31 3.03 -0.99
N LEU A 16 7.74 3.89 -1.92
CA LEU A 16 6.87 4.93 -2.48
C LEU A 16 5.62 4.34 -3.14
N ILE A 17 5.79 3.29 -3.95
CA ILE A 17 4.65 2.62 -4.59
C ILE A 17 3.72 2.00 -3.56
N GLY A 18 4.27 1.33 -2.54
CA GLY A 18 3.48 0.71 -1.48
C GLY A 18 2.78 1.71 -0.56
N LEU A 19 3.17 2.98 -0.54
CA LEU A 19 2.41 4.07 0.09
C LEU A 19 1.39 4.67 -0.87
N VAL A 20 1.82 5.06 -2.07
CA VAL A 20 0.97 5.79 -3.01
C VAL A 20 -0.28 4.99 -3.38
N LEU A 21 -0.15 3.68 -3.58
CA LEU A 21 -1.29 2.87 -4.01
C LEU A 21 -2.43 2.83 -2.96
N PRO A 22 -2.22 2.42 -1.69
CA PRO A 22 -3.28 2.45 -0.68
C PRO A 22 -3.90 3.83 -0.48
N PHE A 23 -3.08 4.88 -0.40
CA PHE A 23 -3.56 6.25 -0.20
C PHE A 23 -4.37 6.75 -1.41
N SER A 24 -3.96 6.41 -2.63
CA SER A 24 -4.71 6.78 -3.84
C SER A 24 -6.10 6.12 -3.90
N ILE A 25 -6.21 4.85 -3.47
CA ILE A 25 -7.50 4.13 -3.40
C ILE A 25 -8.41 4.79 -2.38
N LEU A 26 -7.91 5.07 -1.17
CA LEU A 26 -8.67 5.71 -0.11
C LEU A 26 -9.14 7.12 -0.54
N MET A 27 -8.23 7.93 -1.11
CA MET A 27 -8.56 9.27 -1.59
C MET A 27 -9.60 9.25 -2.71
N LEU A 28 -9.50 8.30 -3.65
CA LEU A 28 -10.45 8.15 -4.74
C LEU A 28 -11.85 7.79 -4.22
N ILE A 29 -11.96 6.81 -3.32
CA ILE A 29 -13.25 6.40 -2.77
C ILE A 29 -13.85 7.52 -1.91
N TYR A 30 -13.04 8.16 -1.06
CA TYR A 30 -13.50 9.30 -0.27
C TYR A 30 -14.00 10.44 -1.15
N SER A 31 -13.29 10.76 -2.24
CA SER A 31 -13.71 11.79 -3.19
C SER A 31 -15.04 11.44 -3.86
N LEU A 32 -15.26 10.17 -4.21
CA LEU A 32 -16.54 9.72 -4.77
C LEU A 32 -17.70 9.96 -3.78
N PHE A 33 -17.53 9.62 -2.50
CA PHE A 33 -18.55 9.90 -1.48
C PHE A 33 -18.77 11.40 -1.29
N TYR A 34 -17.69 12.18 -1.23
CA TYR A 34 -17.73 13.63 -1.09
C TYR A 34 -18.49 14.32 -2.25
N PHE A 35 -18.17 13.99 -3.50
CA PHE A 35 -18.83 14.58 -4.67
C PHE A 35 -20.29 14.15 -4.84
N ASN A 36 -20.69 13.02 -4.25
CA ASN A 36 -22.08 12.57 -4.25
C ASN A 36 -22.86 12.99 -3.00
N GLU A 37 -22.25 13.80 -2.12
CA GLU A 37 -22.83 14.23 -0.83
C GLU A 37 -23.31 13.06 0.04
N MET A 38 -22.67 11.89 -0.10
CA MET A 38 -23.02 10.68 0.64
C MET A 38 -22.15 10.56 1.90
N PRO A 39 -22.73 10.25 3.07
CA PRO A 39 -21.96 9.98 4.26
C PRO A 39 -21.18 8.68 4.09
N MET A 40 -19.87 8.73 4.34
CA MET A 40 -19.03 7.53 4.39
C MET A 40 -19.01 7.01 5.82
N SER A 41 -19.48 5.78 6.04
CA SER A 41 -19.44 5.18 7.38
C SER A 41 -18.02 4.81 7.78
N ASP A 42 -17.74 4.83 9.08
CA ASP A 42 -16.44 4.42 9.64
C ASP A 42 -16.11 2.97 9.27
N SER A 43 -17.11 2.10 9.24
CA SER A 43 -16.96 0.70 8.80
C SER A 43 -16.53 0.57 7.35
N LEU A 44 -17.06 1.42 6.45
CA LEU A 44 -16.67 1.42 5.06
C LEU A 44 -15.26 2.00 4.88
N MET A 45 -14.94 3.09 5.60
CA MET A 45 -13.59 3.67 5.61
C MET A 45 -12.55 2.65 6.05
N SER A 46 -12.86 1.90 7.11
CA SER A 46 -12.03 0.81 7.62
C SER A 46 -11.79 -0.29 6.58
N ASN A 47 -12.86 -0.78 5.94
CA ASN A 47 -12.76 -1.79 4.90
C ASN A 47 -11.96 -1.32 3.68
N VAL A 48 -12.15 -0.05 3.28
CA VAL A 48 -11.44 0.56 2.15
C VAL A 48 -9.94 0.69 2.44
N ALA A 49 -9.57 1.08 3.66
CA ALA A 49 -8.17 1.16 4.05
C ALA A 49 -7.48 -0.21 4.01
N ILE A 50 -8.09 -1.25 4.61
CA ILE A 50 -7.57 -2.63 4.54
C ILE A 50 -7.46 -3.10 3.09
N PHE A 51 -8.49 -2.84 2.28
CA PHE A 51 -8.48 -3.17 0.85
C PHE A 51 -7.33 -2.48 0.11
N GLY A 52 -7.11 -1.18 0.37
CA GLY A 52 -6.00 -0.42 -0.21
C GLY A 52 -4.64 -0.99 0.17
N ILE A 53 -4.45 -1.39 1.43
CA ILE A 53 -3.23 -2.05 1.90
C ILE A 53 -3.07 -3.41 1.21
N ALA A 54 -4.13 -4.22 1.13
CA ALA A 54 -4.12 -5.52 0.46
C ALA A 54 -3.82 -5.41 -1.04
N ALA A 55 -4.23 -4.30 -1.68
CA ALA A 55 -3.95 -4.03 -3.09
C ALA A 55 -2.43 -3.97 -3.40
N ASN A 56 -1.56 -3.73 -2.41
CA ASN A 56 -0.11 -3.81 -2.57
C ASN A 56 0.40 -5.21 -2.96
N MET A 57 -0.42 -6.27 -2.82
CA MET A 57 -0.10 -7.58 -3.40
C MET A 57 0.06 -7.53 -4.92
N ILE A 58 -0.65 -6.62 -5.61
CA ILE A 58 -0.59 -6.44 -7.07
C ILE A 58 0.80 -5.95 -7.51
N PRO A 59 1.30 -4.77 -7.08
CA PRO A 59 2.64 -4.31 -7.45
C PRO A 59 3.72 -5.26 -6.94
N THR A 60 3.55 -5.88 -5.76
CA THR A 60 4.49 -6.89 -5.26
C THR A 60 4.67 -8.04 -6.25
N LYS A 61 3.56 -8.67 -6.67
CA LYS A 61 3.58 -9.78 -7.64
C LYS A 61 4.11 -9.33 -9.00
N TYR A 62 3.74 -8.13 -9.44
CA TYR A 62 4.19 -7.55 -10.70
C TYR A 62 5.71 -7.32 -10.74
N TYR A 63 6.29 -6.70 -9.71
CA TYR A 63 7.73 -6.41 -9.65
C TYR A 63 8.56 -7.67 -9.41
N SER A 64 8.04 -8.62 -8.62
CA SER A 64 8.66 -9.93 -8.45
C SER A 64 8.79 -10.68 -9.78
N LYS A 65 7.72 -10.71 -10.61
CA LYS A 65 7.76 -11.34 -11.94
C LYS A 65 8.75 -10.68 -12.92
N ARG A 66 9.06 -9.39 -12.73
CA ARG A 66 9.97 -8.62 -13.58
C ARG A 66 11.43 -8.61 -13.08
N LYS A 67 11.79 -9.51 -12.15
CA LYS A 67 13.12 -9.56 -11.52
C LYS A 67 13.53 -8.23 -10.85
N ARG A 68 12.55 -7.41 -10.43
CA ARG A 68 12.77 -6.17 -9.67
C ARG A 68 12.60 -6.45 -8.17
N ASP A 69 13.40 -7.37 -7.66
CA ASP A 69 13.23 -7.94 -6.32
C ASP A 69 13.35 -6.89 -5.21
N TYR A 70 14.24 -5.89 -5.37
CA TYR A 70 14.37 -4.80 -4.42
C TYR A 70 13.11 -3.92 -4.34
N THR A 71 12.46 -3.65 -5.47
CA THR A 71 11.20 -2.90 -5.50
C THR A 71 10.07 -3.71 -4.88
N ALA A 72 9.96 -5.00 -5.20
CA ALA A 72 8.97 -5.89 -4.58
C ALA A 72 9.17 -5.95 -3.05
N ARG A 73 10.41 -6.09 -2.58
CA ARG A 73 10.74 -6.06 -1.14
C ARG A 73 10.38 -4.73 -0.49
N GLY A 74 10.61 -3.60 -1.15
CA GLY A 74 10.21 -2.28 -0.66
C GLY A 74 8.69 -2.16 -0.47
N VAL A 75 7.91 -2.65 -1.45
CA VAL A 75 6.44 -2.70 -1.35
C VAL A 75 6.00 -3.60 -0.19
N MET A 76 6.60 -4.79 -0.05
CA MET A 76 6.25 -5.71 1.04
C MET A 76 6.58 -5.13 2.42
N ALA A 77 7.76 -4.52 2.57
CA ALA A 77 8.20 -3.91 3.82
C ALA A 77 7.21 -2.83 4.28
N ILE A 78 6.82 -1.92 3.38
CA ILE A 78 5.88 -0.86 3.75
C ILE A 78 4.46 -1.39 3.94
N THR A 79 4.05 -2.43 3.21
CA THR A 79 2.76 -3.10 3.44
C THR A 79 2.70 -3.68 4.85
N MET A 80 3.78 -4.32 5.34
CA MET A 80 3.85 -4.84 6.70
C MET A 80 3.70 -3.71 7.74
N VAL A 81 4.40 -2.59 7.55
CA VAL A 81 4.27 -1.42 8.43
C VAL A 81 2.85 -0.87 8.42
N LEU A 82 2.23 -0.72 7.25
CA LEU A 82 0.85 -0.23 7.13
C LEU A 82 -0.15 -1.17 7.82
N VAL A 83 0.00 -2.49 7.68
CA VAL A 83 -0.84 -3.47 8.39
C VAL A 83 -0.65 -3.35 9.90
N LEU A 84 0.58 -3.21 10.39
CA LEU A 84 0.85 -3.06 11.82
C LEU A 84 0.23 -1.77 12.38
N LEU A 85 0.39 -0.65 11.67
CA LEU A 85 -0.24 0.62 12.04
C LEU A 85 -1.77 0.50 12.06
N TRP A 86 -2.34 -0.18 11.07
CA TRP A 86 -3.78 -0.42 11.00
C TRP A 86 -4.29 -1.26 12.17
N VAL A 87 -3.59 -2.35 12.52
CA VAL A 87 -3.94 -3.20 13.66
C VAL A 87 -3.83 -2.42 14.97
N ILE A 88 -2.80 -1.60 15.14
CA ILE A 88 -2.63 -0.76 16.33
C ILE A 88 -3.80 0.22 16.44
N GLN A 89 -4.17 0.91 15.35
CA GLN A 89 -5.31 1.82 15.35
C GLN A 89 -6.59 1.07 15.75
N PHE A 90 -6.84 -0.10 15.15
CA PHE A 90 -8.02 -0.91 15.44
C PHE A 90 -8.07 -1.44 16.88
N MET A 91 -6.93 -1.60 17.56
CA MET A 91 -6.88 -1.98 18.97
C MET A 91 -7.05 -0.81 19.94
N LEU A 92 -6.82 0.42 19.47
CA LEU A 92 -6.95 1.65 20.26
C LEU A 92 -8.37 2.24 20.19
N ASP A 93 -9.08 1.97 19.10
CA ASP A 93 -10.52 2.26 18.93
C ASP A 93 -11.39 1.25 19.73
#